data_AF-A0A9X8T4D4-F1
#
_entry.id   AF-A0A9X8T4D4-F1
#
_cell.length_a   1.000
_cell.length_b   1.000
_cell.length_c   1.000
_cell.angle_alpha   90.00
_cell.angle_beta   90.00
_cell.angle_gamma   90.00
#
_symmetry.space_group_name_H-M   'P 1'
#
loop_
_entity.id
_entity.type
_entity.pdbx_description
1 polymer ?
#
loop_
_entity_poly.entity_id
_entity_poly.type
_entity_poly.pdbx_seq_one_letter_code
_entity_poly.pdbx_strand_id
1 'polypeptide(L)'
;MGEYCHLKELDGLRFGSLTVINRNRNNSKGGNARWNCLCDCGNKTVVIGSKLRSGYTKSCGCARKNDNAKGYSSTRLYRIWKGMMNRCYNHKNDNYKYYGGKGISICDEWLTFINFRTWSLSNGYKESLTIDRINPKGNYTPLNCRWVSMKMQQNNKTNNRYLSYLGQEYTIAEFSEKLNVTYWTVINQLKLGWSVERIVEEARMKNDR
;
A
#
# COMPACT_ATOMS: atom_id res chain seq x y z
N MET A 1 28.92 47.05 27.97
CA MET A 1 28.19 45.86 28.47
C MET A 1 27.65 45.14 27.24
N GLY A 2 28.25 44.00 26.88
CA GLY A 2 27.96 43.30 25.64
C GLY A 2 26.60 42.61 25.67
N GLU A 3 25.85 42.78 24.59
CA GLU A 3 24.58 42.10 24.33
C GLU A 3 24.78 40.58 24.35
N TYR A 4 24.08 39.90 25.26
CA TYR A 4 23.93 38.46 25.22
C TYR A 4 23.12 38.10 23.98
N CYS A 5 23.79 37.53 22.97
CA CYS A 5 23.16 36.96 21.78
C CYS A 5 22.16 35.88 22.23
N HIS A 6 20.87 36.21 22.17
CA HIS A 6 19.75 35.35 22.56
C HIS A 6 19.83 34.02 21.81
N LEU A 7 20.27 32.96 22.50
CA LEU A 7 20.09 31.60 22.03
C LEU A 7 18.57 31.39 21.92
N LYS A 8 18.01 31.38 20.71
CA LYS A 8 16.59 31.06 20.53
C LYS A 8 16.31 29.70 21.16
N GLU A 9 15.50 29.69 22.20
CA GLU A 9 15.06 28.47 22.86
C GLU A 9 14.27 27.64 21.84
N LEU A 10 14.73 26.41 21.60
CA LEU A 10 14.08 25.49 20.68
C LEU A 10 13.16 24.50 21.40
N ASP A 11 13.07 24.56 22.72
CA ASP A 11 12.37 23.60 23.54
C ASP A 11 10.87 23.57 23.22
N GLY A 12 10.32 22.38 23.08
CA GLY A 12 8.95 22.16 22.63
C GLY A 12 8.72 22.36 21.13
N LEU A 13 9.67 22.96 20.39
CA LEU A 13 9.50 23.16 18.94
C LEU A 13 9.68 21.86 18.16
N ARG A 14 8.94 21.76 17.07
CA ARG A 14 8.90 20.59 16.20
C ARG A 14 9.59 20.87 14.85
N PHE A 15 10.43 19.95 14.42
CA PHE A 15 11.18 19.99 13.16
C PHE A 15 11.04 18.66 12.43
N GLY A 16 10.15 18.59 11.43
CA GLY A 16 9.78 17.32 10.81
C GLY A 16 9.10 16.38 11.81
N SER A 17 9.67 15.18 12.01
CA SER A 17 9.23 14.19 13.00
C SER A 17 9.93 14.31 14.35
N LEU A 18 10.73 15.35 14.58
CA LEU A 18 11.47 15.57 15.83
C LEU A 18 10.82 16.68 16.65
N THR A 19 10.51 16.39 17.91
CA THR A 19 10.12 17.38 18.91
C THR A 19 11.28 17.61 19.85
N VAL A 20 11.71 18.86 20.03
CA VAL A 20 12.83 19.20 20.92
C VAL A 20 12.36 19.12 22.37
N ILE A 21 13.12 18.37 23.19
CA ILE A 21 12.83 18.15 24.60
C ILE A 21 13.54 19.19 25.47
N ASN A 22 14.87 19.30 25.28
CA ASN A 22 15.72 20.24 26.01
C ASN A 22 17.05 20.45 25.28
N ARG A 23 17.75 21.53 25.63
CA ARG A 23 19.15 21.73 25.26
C ARG A 23 20.03 20.63 25.84
N ASN A 24 20.89 20.03 25.01
CA ASN A 24 21.87 19.05 25.47
C ASN A 24 23.00 19.79 26.23
N ARG A 25 23.48 19.19 27.33
CA ARG A 25 24.54 19.76 28.18
C ARG A 25 25.83 20.01 27.40
N ASN A 26 26.13 19.18 26.41
CA ASN A 26 27.37 19.25 25.64
C ASN A 26 27.14 19.88 24.26
N ASN A 27 28.00 20.85 23.90
CA ASN A 27 28.08 21.37 22.54
C ASN A 27 28.78 20.35 21.60
N SER A 28 28.70 20.57 20.29
CA SER A 28 29.52 19.82 19.33
C SER A 28 31.01 20.17 19.50
N LYS A 29 31.91 19.37 18.90
CA LYS A 29 33.35 19.69 18.88
C LYS A 29 33.66 21.08 18.31
N GLY A 30 32.81 21.58 17.39
CA GLY A 30 32.90 22.93 16.83
C GLY A 30 32.02 23.95 17.55
N GLY A 31 31.74 23.78 18.85
CA GLY A 31 31.04 24.74 19.70
C GLY A 31 29.53 24.91 19.44
N ASN A 32 28.92 24.14 18.52
CA ASN A 32 27.51 24.34 18.18
C ASN A 32 26.58 23.74 19.25
N ALA A 33 25.53 24.48 19.61
CA ALA A 33 24.50 23.99 20.53
C ALA A 33 23.79 22.74 19.97
N ARG A 34 23.67 21.72 20.83
CA ARG A 34 22.98 20.46 20.55
C ARG A 34 21.69 20.37 21.35
N TRP A 35 20.72 19.63 20.84
CA TRP A 35 19.37 19.53 21.40
C TRP A 35 18.93 18.07 21.43
N ASN A 36 18.38 17.65 22.56
CA ASN A 36 17.77 16.33 22.72
C ASN A 36 16.37 16.37 22.11
N CYS A 37 16.07 15.45 21.21
CA CYS A 37 14.80 15.40 20.49
C CYS A 37 14.14 14.04 20.67
N LEU A 38 12.81 14.04 20.78
CA LEU A 38 11.96 12.86 20.67
C LEU A 38 11.45 12.76 19.24
N CYS A 39 11.65 11.61 18.60
CA CYS A 39 11.08 11.35 17.29
C CYS A 39 9.67 10.75 17.41
N ASP A 40 8.81 10.97 16.42
CA ASP A 40 7.46 10.36 16.37
C ASP A 40 7.49 8.82 16.49
N CYS A 41 8.58 8.18 16.09
CA CYS A 41 8.77 6.73 16.23
C CYS A 41 9.17 6.32 17.67
N GLY A 42 9.11 7.22 18.65
CA GLY A 42 9.46 6.98 20.06
C GLY A 42 10.96 7.06 20.38
N ASN A 43 11.85 7.05 19.39
CA ASN A 43 13.29 7.09 19.62
C ASN A 43 13.80 8.49 19.95
N LYS A 44 14.81 8.57 20.83
CA LYS A 44 15.51 9.82 21.15
C LYS A 44 16.74 10.02 20.27
N THR A 45 17.06 11.27 19.93
CA THR A 45 18.26 11.62 19.16
C THR A 45 18.80 12.98 19.58
N VAL A 46 20.08 13.26 19.27
CA VAL A 46 20.75 14.52 19.60
C VAL A 46 21.16 15.23 18.32
N VAL A 47 20.57 16.41 18.07
CA VAL A 47 20.74 17.15 16.80
C VAL A 47 21.32 18.53 17.05
N ILE A 48 22.14 19.01 16.12
CA ILE A 48 22.67 20.38 16.16
C ILE A 48 21.53 21.37 15.82
N GLY A 49 21.39 22.44 16.60
CA GLY A 49 20.28 23.40 16.45
C GLY A 49 20.19 24.05 15.07
N SER A 50 21.34 24.34 14.43
CA SER A 50 21.36 24.86 13.05
C SER A 50 20.81 23.85 12.03
N LYS A 51 21.02 22.54 12.24
CA LYS A 51 20.52 21.48 11.35
C LYS A 51 19.02 21.20 11.53
N LEU A 52 18.48 21.45 12.73
CA LEU A 52 17.03 21.47 12.97
C LEU A 52 16.38 22.63 12.21
N ARG A 53 16.87 23.86 12.41
CA ARG A 53 16.32 25.07 11.77
C ARG A 53 16.45 25.07 10.25
N SER A 54 17.56 24.55 9.72
CA SER A 54 17.74 24.43 8.27
C SER A 54 16.92 23.30 7.64
N GLY A 55 16.23 22.48 8.45
CA GLY A 55 15.49 21.31 7.99
C GLY A 55 16.37 20.17 7.46
N TYR A 56 17.67 20.17 7.73
CA TYR A 56 18.58 19.10 7.29
C TYR A 56 18.32 17.79 8.01
N THR A 57 17.99 17.86 9.31
CA THR A 57 17.65 16.69 10.13
C THR A 57 16.16 16.73 10.46
N LYS A 58 15.40 15.78 9.91
CA LYS A 58 13.93 15.71 10.02
C LYS A 58 13.42 14.51 10.82
N SER A 59 14.28 13.57 11.19
CA SER A 59 13.94 12.38 11.98
C SER A 59 15.18 11.84 12.70
N CYS A 60 15.01 10.88 13.62
CA CYS A 60 16.12 10.22 14.30
C CYS A 60 16.91 9.24 13.40
N GLY A 61 16.64 9.25 12.09
CA GLY A 61 17.16 8.27 11.14
C GLY A 61 16.31 6.99 11.04
N CYS A 62 15.22 6.87 11.80
CA CYS A 62 14.26 5.76 11.67
C CYS A 62 13.70 5.66 10.25
N ALA A 63 13.43 6.79 9.59
CA ALA A 63 13.01 6.81 8.18
C ALA A 63 14.04 6.20 7.23
N ARG A 64 15.34 6.24 7.56
CA ARG A 64 16.43 5.61 6.79
C ARG A 64 16.77 4.19 7.27
N LYS A 65 16.54 3.88 8.54
CA LYS A 65 16.77 2.55 9.14
C LYS A 65 15.61 1.59 8.88
N ASN A 66 14.42 2.10 8.56
CA ASN A 66 13.27 1.29 8.16
C ASN A 66 13.40 0.69 6.76
N ASP A 67 14.48 0.98 6.02
CA ASP A 67 14.96 0.17 4.90
C ASP A 67 15.60 -1.15 5.41
N ASN A 68 14.86 -1.91 6.22
CA ASN A 68 15.13 -3.32 6.55
C ASN A 68 15.01 -4.22 5.29
N ALA A 69 14.86 -3.63 4.11
CA ALA A 69 14.91 -4.28 2.82
C ALA A 69 16.35 -4.55 2.32
N LYS A 70 17.39 -4.12 3.05
CA LYS A 70 18.77 -4.53 2.74
C LYS A 70 18.85 -6.06 2.72
N GLY A 71 19.21 -6.62 1.56
CA GLY A 71 19.25 -8.07 1.32
C GLY A 71 17.99 -8.66 0.68
N TYR A 72 16.88 -7.91 0.62
CA TYR A 72 15.62 -8.39 0.01
C TYR A 72 15.27 -7.71 -1.31
N SER A 73 16.07 -6.73 -1.75
CA SER A 73 15.78 -5.91 -2.93
C SER A 73 15.57 -6.72 -4.22
N SER A 74 16.21 -7.88 -4.33
CA SER A 74 16.07 -8.82 -5.46
C SER A 74 14.85 -9.74 -5.36
N THR A 75 14.20 -9.82 -4.19
CA THR A 75 13.09 -10.77 -3.99
C THR A 75 11.82 -10.34 -4.72
N ARG A 76 11.01 -11.33 -5.12
CA ARG A 76 9.70 -11.08 -5.74
C ARG A 76 8.78 -10.28 -4.81
N LEU A 77 8.71 -10.67 -3.54
CA LEU A 77 7.84 -10.02 -2.56
C LEU A 77 8.21 -8.55 -2.33
N TYR A 78 9.51 -8.22 -2.34
CA TYR A 78 9.95 -6.82 -2.29
C TYR A 78 9.53 -6.03 -3.53
N ARG A 79 9.66 -6.60 -4.73
CA ARG A 79 9.18 -5.96 -5.97
C ARG A 79 7.67 -5.69 -5.94
N ILE A 80 6.89 -6.61 -5.40
CA ILE A 80 5.43 -6.44 -5.21
C ILE A 80 5.14 -5.28 -4.26
N TRP A 81 5.75 -5.28 -3.07
CA TRP A 81 5.62 -4.22 -2.09
C TRP A 81 6.01 -2.86 -2.68
N LYS A 82 7.16 -2.79 -3.36
CA LYS A 82 7.63 -1.57 -4.01
C LYS A 82 6.66 -1.11 -5.10
N GLY A 83 6.05 -2.05 -5.83
CA GLY A 83 4.97 -1.79 -6.76
C GLY A 83 3.75 -1.16 -6.09
N MET A 84 3.31 -1.68 -4.94
CA MET A 84 2.23 -1.07 -4.15
C MET A 84 2.57 0.37 -3.75
N MET A 85 3.78 0.59 -3.19
CA MET A 85 4.26 1.91 -2.77
C MET A 85 4.28 2.91 -3.95
N ASN A 86 4.76 2.47 -5.11
CA ASN A 86 4.80 3.31 -6.31
C ASN A 86 3.38 3.70 -6.78
N ARG A 87 2.44 2.75 -6.80
CA ARG A 87 1.05 3.05 -7.21
C ARG A 87 0.35 4.01 -6.25
N CYS A 88 0.61 3.91 -4.94
CA CYS A 88 -0.08 4.74 -3.95
C CYS A 88 0.57 6.11 -3.74
N TYR A 89 1.89 6.24 -3.86
CA TYR A 89 2.61 7.43 -3.39
C TYR A 89 3.54 8.09 -4.42
N ASN A 90 3.83 7.45 -5.55
CA ASN A 90 4.68 8.06 -6.58
C ASN A 90 3.82 8.73 -7.66
N HIS A 91 3.70 10.06 -7.61
CA HIS A 91 2.88 10.84 -8.55
C HIS A 91 3.37 10.76 -10.01
N LYS A 92 4.61 10.31 -10.24
CA LYS A 92 5.16 10.09 -11.60
C LYS A 92 4.82 8.70 -12.15
N ASN A 93 4.22 7.82 -11.36
CA ASN A 93 3.84 6.49 -11.82
C ASN A 93 2.53 6.56 -12.64
N ASP A 94 2.50 5.95 -13.82
CA ASP A 94 1.31 5.96 -14.69
C ASP A 94 0.04 5.40 -14.04
N ASN A 95 0.20 4.48 -13.07
CA ASN A 95 -0.91 3.91 -12.34
C ASN A 95 -1.36 4.77 -11.16
N TYR A 96 -0.62 5.80 -10.76
CA TYR A 96 -0.96 6.63 -9.60
C TYR A 96 -2.40 7.18 -9.68
N LYS A 97 -2.82 7.65 -10.86
CA LYS A 97 -4.19 8.15 -11.10
C LYS A 97 -5.31 7.15 -10.78
N TYR A 98 -5.03 5.85 -10.78
CA TYR A 98 -6.01 4.81 -10.44
C TYR A 98 -5.94 4.35 -8.98
N TYR A 99 -4.90 4.75 -8.26
CA TYR A 99 -4.61 4.33 -6.88
C TYR A 99 -4.48 5.56 -5.99
N GLY A 100 -3.27 6.08 -5.77
CA GLY A 100 -3.04 7.23 -4.90
C GLY A 100 -3.87 8.46 -5.28
N GLY A 101 -4.04 8.72 -6.58
CA GLY A 101 -4.89 9.79 -7.09
C GLY A 101 -6.39 9.61 -6.81
N LYS A 102 -6.82 8.42 -6.37
CA LYS A 102 -8.18 8.11 -5.89
C LYS A 102 -8.25 8.00 -4.36
N GLY A 103 -7.19 8.37 -3.63
CA GLY A 103 -7.13 8.26 -2.17
C GLY A 103 -6.81 6.86 -1.64
N ILE A 104 -6.46 5.91 -2.50
CA ILE A 104 -6.02 4.57 -2.06
C ILE A 104 -4.62 4.67 -1.46
N SER A 105 -4.47 4.19 -0.24
CA SER A 105 -3.23 4.18 0.52
C SER A 105 -2.88 2.78 1.04
N ILE A 106 -1.73 2.69 1.70
CA ILE A 106 -1.22 1.49 2.39
C ILE A 106 -1.21 1.81 3.88
N CYS A 107 -1.68 0.88 4.72
CA CYS A 107 -1.66 1.07 6.18
C CYS A 107 -0.24 1.31 6.70
N ASP A 108 -0.14 2.05 7.81
CA ASP A 108 1.13 2.53 8.34
C ASP A 108 2.10 1.39 8.66
N GLU A 109 1.60 0.24 9.13
CA GLU A 109 2.44 -0.91 9.42
C GLU A 109 3.18 -1.40 8.18
N TRP A 110 2.50 -1.42 7.02
CA TRP A 110 3.03 -1.91 5.76
C TRP A 110 3.84 -0.89 4.98
N LEU A 111 4.00 0.33 5.49
CA LEU A 111 5.00 1.29 4.98
C LEU A 111 6.43 0.80 5.22
N THR A 112 6.61 -0.23 6.05
CA THR A 112 7.87 -0.95 6.19
C THR A 112 7.77 -2.32 5.51
N PHE A 113 8.76 -2.65 4.67
CA PHE A 113 8.77 -3.91 3.94
C PHE A 113 8.72 -5.14 4.86
N ILE A 114 9.39 -5.08 6.01
CA ILE A 114 9.48 -6.23 6.92
C ILE A 114 8.11 -6.63 7.47
N ASN A 115 7.27 -5.66 7.84
CA ASN A 115 5.92 -5.93 8.34
C ASN A 115 5.01 -6.51 7.26
N PHE A 116 5.09 -5.95 6.05
CA PHE A 116 4.38 -6.50 4.89
C PHE A 116 4.84 -7.95 4.59
N ARG A 117 6.15 -8.21 4.66
CA ARG A 117 6.74 -9.54 4.43
C ARG A 117 6.25 -10.53 5.47
N THR A 118 6.33 -10.18 6.75
CA THR A 118 5.87 -11.04 7.86
C THR A 118 4.40 -11.40 7.68
N TRP A 119 3.53 -10.41 7.45
CA TRP A 119 2.13 -10.68 7.16
C TRP A 119 1.97 -11.60 5.95
N SER A 120 2.66 -11.32 4.84
CA SER A 120 2.52 -12.09 3.61
C SER A 120 2.87 -13.56 3.80
N LEU A 121 3.98 -13.85 4.48
CA LEU A 121 4.40 -15.23 4.76
C LEU A 121 3.41 -15.96 5.68
N SER A 122 2.84 -15.27 6.66
CA SER A 122 1.82 -15.84 7.55
C SER A 122 0.42 -15.94 6.92
N ASN A 123 0.18 -15.30 5.77
CA ASN A 123 -1.14 -15.21 5.13
C ASN A 123 -1.15 -15.81 3.72
N GLY A 124 -0.38 -16.88 3.51
CA GLY A 124 -0.52 -17.73 2.33
C GLY A 124 0.18 -17.24 1.07
N TYR A 125 1.18 -16.35 1.18
CA TYR A 125 2.03 -16.00 0.05
C TYR A 125 2.62 -17.25 -0.62
N LYS A 126 2.51 -17.30 -1.96
CA LYS A 126 3.20 -18.26 -2.82
C LYS A 126 3.72 -17.53 -4.05
N GLU A 127 4.80 -18.02 -4.65
CA GLU A 127 5.42 -17.41 -5.83
C GLU A 127 4.46 -17.30 -7.04
N SER A 128 3.47 -18.19 -7.13
CA SER A 128 2.43 -18.18 -8.17
C SER A 128 1.27 -17.23 -7.91
N LEU A 129 1.16 -16.65 -6.71
CA LEU A 129 0.03 -15.82 -6.30
C LEU A 129 0.34 -14.32 -6.41
N THR A 130 -0.68 -13.53 -6.67
CA THR A 130 -0.65 -12.07 -6.71
C THR A 130 -1.38 -11.49 -5.50
N ILE A 131 -0.99 -10.30 -5.07
CA ILE A 131 -1.72 -9.58 -4.02
C ILE A 131 -2.85 -8.77 -4.66
N ASP A 132 -4.05 -8.95 -4.13
CA ASP A 132 -5.25 -8.25 -4.54
C ASP A 132 -5.98 -7.67 -3.32
N ARG A 133 -6.83 -6.66 -3.57
CA ARG A 133 -7.67 -6.03 -2.55
C ARG A 133 -9.10 -6.54 -2.65
N ILE A 134 -9.63 -7.21 -1.62
CA ILE A 134 -10.99 -7.77 -1.56
C ILE A 134 -12.03 -6.73 -2.00
N ASN A 135 -11.96 -5.52 -1.44
CA ASN A 135 -12.64 -4.35 -1.97
C ASN A 135 -11.64 -3.53 -2.82
N PRO A 136 -11.79 -3.49 -4.15
CA PRO A 136 -10.89 -2.76 -5.05
C PRO A 136 -10.84 -1.25 -4.82
N LYS A 137 -11.86 -0.68 -4.16
CA LYS A 137 -11.92 0.75 -3.80
C LYS A 137 -11.25 1.03 -2.44
N GLY A 138 -11.00 0.00 -1.63
CA GLY A 138 -10.40 0.13 -0.30
C GLY A 138 -8.86 0.21 -0.32
N ASN A 139 -8.27 0.48 0.84
CA ASN A 139 -6.82 0.59 1.04
C ASN A 139 -6.13 -0.77 1.07
N TYR A 140 -4.79 -0.78 0.94
CA TYR A 140 -3.99 -1.95 1.22
C TYR A 140 -3.84 -2.13 2.74
N THR A 141 -4.58 -3.08 3.31
CA THR A 141 -4.55 -3.45 4.73
C THR A 141 -4.61 -4.98 4.87
N PRO A 142 -4.22 -5.56 6.02
CA PRO A 142 -4.39 -6.99 6.30
C PRO A 142 -5.81 -7.50 6.06
N LEU A 143 -6.83 -6.71 6.40
CA LEU A 143 -8.24 -7.08 6.28
C LEU A 143 -8.78 -6.95 4.86
N ASN A 144 -8.19 -6.07 4.05
CA ASN A 144 -8.63 -5.84 2.69
C ASN A 144 -7.73 -6.52 1.65
N CYS A 145 -6.62 -7.17 2.02
CA CYS A 145 -5.72 -7.81 1.07
C CYS A 145 -5.73 -9.33 1.18
N ARG A 146 -5.49 -10.00 0.05
CA ARG A 146 -5.34 -11.45 -0.03
C ARG A 146 -4.37 -11.85 -1.13
N TRP A 147 -3.73 -13.00 -0.94
CA TRP A 147 -2.95 -13.67 -1.98
C TRP A 147 -3.86 -14.58 -2.80
N VAL A 148 -3.99 -14.30 -4.08
CA VAL A 148 -4.92 -14.99 -4.99
C VAL A 148 -4.26 -15.31 -6.32
N SER A 149 -4.93 -16.12 -7.14
CA SER A 149 -4.47 -16.36 -8.52
C SER A 149 -4.67 -15.10 -9.37
N MET A 150 -3.91 -14.98 -10.46
CA MET A 150 -4.09 -13.90 -11.44
C MET A 150 -5.53 -13.83 -11.98
N LYS A 151 -6.17 -14.99 -12.15
CA LYS A 151 -7.56 -15.11 -12.58
C LYS A 151 -8.53 -14.44 -11.59
N MET A 152 -8.40 -14.74 -10.29
CA MET A 152 -9.22 -14.09 -9.26
C MET A 152 -9.00 -12.57 -9.22
N GLN A 153 -7.74 -12.12 -9.34
CA GLN A 153 -7.45 -10.67 -9.41
C GLN A 153 -8.09 -10.01 -10.64
N GLN A 154 -8.16 -10.70 -11.79
CA GLN A 154 -8.82 -10.19 -12.99
C GLN A 154 -10.35 -10.10 -12.81
N ASN A 155 -10.96 -11.07 -12.14
CA ASN A 155 -12.40 -11.06 -11.86
C ASN A 155 -12.78 -9.95 -10.87
N ASN A 156 -11.85 -9.53 -10.00
CA ASN A 156 -12.08 -8.47 -9.03
C ASN A 156 -11.88 -7.04 -9.58
N LYS A 157 -11.75 -6.86 -10.90
CA LYS A 157 -11.60 -5.53 -11.49
C LYS A 157 -12.95 -4.82 -11.56
N THR A 158 -12.95 -3.52 -11.24
CA THR A 158 -14.17 -2.68 -11.23
C THR A 158 -14.77 -2.40 -12.60
N ASN A 159 -14.06 -2.74 -13.68
CA ASN A 159 -14.52 -2.56 -15.06
C ASN A 159 -15.08 -3.86 -15.68
N ASN A 160 -15.26 -4.91 -14.89
CA ASN A 160 -15.92 -6.12 -15.36
C ASN A 160 -17.44 -5.90 -15.51
N ARG A 161 -18.03 -6.56 -16.52
CA ARG A 161 -19.48 -6.66 -16.66
C ARG A 161 -19.98 -7.77 -15.74
N TYR A 162 -20.98 -7.44 -14.93
CA TYR A 162 -21.64 -8.36 -14.02
C TYR A 162 -22.99 -8.83 -14.58
N LEU A 163 -23.35 -10.06 -14.24
CA LEU A 163 -24.63 -10.69 -14.51
C LEU A 163 -25.23 -11.11 -13.17
N SER A 164 -26.49 -10.76 -12.94
CA SER A 164 -27.23 -11.17 -11.76
C SER A 164 -27.94 -12.49 -12.03
N TYR A 165 -27.75 -13.49 -11.17
CA TYR A 165 -28.43 -14.78 -11.26
C TYR A 165 -28.66 -15.34 -9.85
N LEU A 166 -29.91 -15.68 -9.52
CA LEU A 166 -30.32 -16.20 -8.21
C LEU A 166 -29.83 -15.36 -7.02
N GLY A 167 -29.93 -14.03 -7.13
CA GLY A 167 -29.53 -13.10 -6.07
C GLY A 167 -28.01 -12.95 -5.88
N GLN A 168 -27.20 -13.52 -6.78
CA GLN A 168 -25.74 -13.39 -6.77
C GLN A 168 -25.25 -12.68 -8.04
N GLU A 169 -24.14 -11.95 -7.92
CA GLU A 169 -23.48 -11.32 -9.06
C GLU A 169 -22.28 -12.15 -9.53
N TYR A 170 -22.17 -12.31 -10.84
CA TYR A 170 -21.08 -13.02 -11.48
C TYR A 170 -20.46 -12.15 -12.56
N THR A 171 -19.13 -12.10 -12.64
CA THR A 171 -18.49 -11.65 -13.88
C THR A 171 -18.83 -12.62 -15.01
N ILE A 172 -18.75 -12.18 -16.27
CA ILE A 172 -18.99 -13.07 -17.42
C ILE A 172 -18.07 -14.30 -17.38
N ALA A 173 -16.81 -14.13 -16.95
CA ALA A 173 -15.86 -15.24 -16.78
C ALA A 173 -16.36 -16.25 -15.74
N GLU A 174 -16.72 -15.79 -14.54
CA GLU A 174 -17.26 -16.65 -13.48
C GLU A 174 -18.57 -17.33 -13.91
N PHE A 175 -19.42 -16.60 -14.63
CA PHE A 175 -20.69 -17.12 -15.11
C PHE A 175 -20.47 -18.21 -16.16
N SER A 176 -19.54 -18.02 -17.10
CA SER A 176 -19.21 -19.03 -18.12
C SER A 176 -18.69 -20.32 -17.51
N GLU A 177 -17.85 -20.23 -16.47
CA GLU A 177 -17.33 -21.37 -15.74
C GLU A 177 -18.41 -22.09 -14.94
N LYS A 178 -19.28 -21.33 -14.26
CA LYS A 178 -20.42 -21.88 -13.51
C LYS A 178 -21.32 -22.74 -14.41
N LEU A 179 -21.48 -22.34 -15.67
CA LEU A 179 -22.30 -23.02 -16.65
C LEU A 179 -21.55 -24.09 -17.47
N ASN A 180 -20.24 -24.24 -17.25
CA ASN A 180 -19.37 -25.09 -18.05
C ASN A 180 -19.44 -24.80 -19.57
N VAL A 181 -19.51 -23.50 -19.93
CA VAL A 181 -19.50 -23.05 -21.34
C VAL A 181 -18.35 -22.09 -21.57
N THR A 182 -17.98 -21.88 -22.85
CA THR A 182 -16.95 -20.89 -23.17
C THR A 182 -17.43 -19.46 -22.88
N TYR A 183 -16.49 -18.58 -22.52
CA TYR A 183 -16.73 -17.15 -22.37
C TYR A 183 -17.46 -16.54 -23.59
N TRP A 184 -17.05 -16.95 -24.79
CA TRP A 184 -17.63 -16.47 -26.04
C TRP A 184 -19.08 -16.88 -26.24
N THR A 185 -19.47 -18.07 -25.77
CA THR A 185 -20.87 -18.52 -25.81
C THR A 185 -21.77 -17.54 -25.05
N VAL A 186 -21.40 -17.21 -23.81
CA VAL A 186 -22.17 -16.25 -22.98
C VAL A 186 -22.23 -14.88 -23.65
N ILE A 187 -21.10 -14.37 -24.16
CA ILE A 187 -21.05 -13.08 -24.86
C ILE A 187 -21.97 -13.06 -26.09
N ASN A 188 -21.94 -14.10 -26.91
CA ASN A 188 -22.74 -14.15 -28.13
C ASN A 188 -24.24 -14.22 -27.79
N GLN A 189 -24.63 -14.98 -26.77
CA GLN A 189 -26.02 -15.03 -26.32
C GLN A 189 -26.51 -13.68 -25.79
N LEU A 190 -25.69 -12.97 -25.00
CA LEU A 190 -26.01 -11.61 -24.55
C LEU A 190 -26.14 -10.62 -25.72
N LYS A 191 -25.30 -10.75 -26.77
CA LYS A 191 -25.40 -9.93 -27.99
C LYS A 191 -26.69 -10.21 -28.78
N LEU A 192 -27.19 -11.44 -28.73
CA LEU A 192 -28.49 -11.83 -29.29
C LEU A 192 -29.68 -11.39 -28.41
N GLY A 193 -29.42 -10.67 -27.31
CA GLY A 193 -30.48 -10.18 -26.42
C GLY A 193 -31.05 -11.24 -25.49
N TRP A 194 -30.35 -12.36 -25.25
CA TRP A 194 -30.84 -13.39 -24.35
C TRP A 194 -30.79 -12.91 -22.88
N SER A 195 -31.83 -13.28 -22.12
CA SER A 195 -31.82 -13.10 -20.66
C SER A 195 -30.81 -14.04 -20.00
N VAL A 196 -30.40 -13.69 -18.78
CA VAL A 196 -29.48 -14.53 -18.00
C VAL A 196 -30.10 -15.90 -17.74
N GLU A 197 -31.40 -15.95 -17.44
CA GLU A 197 -32.18 -17.17 -17.20
C GLU A 197 -32.15 -18.09 -18.42
N ARG A 198 -32.42 -17.56 -19.61
CA ARG A 198 -32.37 -18.31 -20.86
C ARG A 198 -30.98 -18.89 -21.13
N ILE A 199 -29.92 -18.12 -20.85
CA ILE A 199 -28.54 -18.57 -21.00
C ILE A 199 -28.27 -19.80 -20.12
N VAL A 200 -28.79 -19.81 -18.88
CA VAL A 200 -28.64 -20.95 -17.97
C VAL A 200 -29.40 -22.18 -18.46
N GLU A 201 -30.65 -22.02 -18.87
CA GLU A 201 -31.49 -23.12 -19.38
C GLU A 201 -30.83 -23.83 -20.55
N GLU A 202 -30.33 -23.06 -21.50
CA GLU A 202 -29.67 -23.55 -22.71
C GLU A 202 -28.31 -24.21 -22.42
N ALA A 203 -27.57 -23.71 -21.44
CA ALA A 203 -26.33 -24.35 -21.00
C ALA A 203 -26.58 -25.73 -20.37
N ARG A 204 -27.64 -25.86 -19.56
CA ARG A 204 -28.04 -27.14 -18.94
C ARG A 204 -28.39 -28.18 -20.00
N MET A 205 -29.25 -27.83 -20.96
CA MET A 205 -29.65 -28.73 -22.05
C MET A 205 -28.48 -29.21 -22.92
N LYS A 206 -27.40 -28.42 -23.04
CA LYS A 206 -26.19 -28.82 -23.79
C LYS A 206 -25.28 -29.75 -22.99
N ASN A 207 -25.19 -29.55 -21.68
CA ASN A 207 -24.34 -30.36 -20.81
C ASN A 207 -24.94 -31.75 -20.51
N ASP A 208 -26.26 -31.89 -20.68
CA ASP A 208 -26.99 -33.15 -20.51
C ASP A 208 -27.00 -34.03 -21.78
N ARG A 209 -26.35 -33.59 -22.87
CA ARG A 209 -26.20 -34.32 -24.14
C ARG A 209 -24.78 -34.87 -24.29
#